data_AF-A0A060L906-F1
#
_entry.id   AF-A0A060L906-F1
#
_cell.length_a   1.000
_cell.length_b   1.000
_cell.length_c   1.000
_cell.angle_alpha   90.00
_cell.angle_beta   90.00
_cell.angle_gamma   90.00
#
_symmetry.space_group_name_H-M   'P 1'
#
loop_
_entity.id
_entity.type
_entity.pdbx_description
1 polymer ?
#
loop_
_entity_poly.entity_id
_entity_poly.type
_entity_poly.pdbx_seq_one_letter_code
_entity_poly.pdbx_strand_id
1 'polypeptide(L)'
;NIGLINSLSSFAKVNEFGFIETPYRRVDPETGLVTGHVDYLTADEEDNYVVAQANMKLSDEGEFLSEDIVARFRGENIVTNRERIDYMAVSPKQVVSAATACIPFLENDDSNRALMGTNMQR
;
A
#
# COMPACT_ATOMS: atom_id res chain seq x y z
N ASN A 1 -15.91 22.15 -4.54
CA ASN A 1 -14.53 21.63 -4.74
C ASN A 1 -14.29 20.26 -4.08
N ILE A 2 -15.33 19.55 -3.62
CA ILE A 2 -15.17 18.17 -3.09
C ILE A 2 -14.69 17.27 -4.22
N GLY A 3 -13.62 16.50 -3.98
CA GLY A 3 -12.99 15.61 -4.97
C GLY A 3 -12.12 16.29 -6.03
N LEU A 4 -12.13 17.63 -6.12
CA LEU A 4 -11.30 18.39 -7.06
C LEU A 4 -9.94 18.76 -6.46
N ILE A 5 -9.87 18.88 -5.13
CA ILE A 5 -8.66 19.19 -4.38
C ILE A 5 -8.36 17.98 -3.49
N ASN A 6 -7.28 17.28 -3.80
CA ASN A 6 -6.81 16.13 -3.06
C ASN A 6 -5.45 16.42 -2.42
N SER A 7 -5.04 15.59 -1.46
CA SER A 7 -3.73 15.65 -0.82
C SER A 7 -2.95 14.40 -1.16
N LEU A 8 -1.64 14.53 -1.36
CA LEU A 8 -0.77 13.40 -1.66
C LEU A 8 -0.69 12.45 -0.45
N SER A 9 -0.63 11.15 -0.72
CA SER A 9 -0.46 10.12 0.30
C SER A 9 0.93 10.16 0.95
N SER A 10 1.05 9.62 2.16
CA SER A 10 2.24 9.79 3.03
C SER A 10 3.57 9.37 2.41
N PHE A 11 3.56 8.36 1.52
CA PHE A 11 4.78 7.81 0.90
C PHE A 11 4.83 8.00 -0.61
N ALA A 12 3.82 8.64 -1.20
CA ALA A 12 3.77 8.85 -2.63
C ALA A 12 4.79 9.90 -3.07
N LYS A 13 5.37 9.71 -4.26
CA LYS A 13 6.27 10.67 -4.91
C LYS A 13 5.76 10.99 -6.30
N VAL A 14 6.31 12.05 -6.89
CA VAL A 14 6.08 12.40 -8.29
C VAL A 14 7.39 12.18 -9.02
N ASN A 15 7.39 11.34 -10.05
CA ASN A 15 8.58 11.08 -10.86
C ASN A 15 8.87 12.24 -11.85
N GLU A 16 9.98 12.16 -12.59
CA GLU A 16 10.40 13.22 -13.51
C GLU A 16 9.40 13.53 -14.63
N PHE A 17 8.52 12.58 -14.95
CA PHE A 17 7.48 12.72 -15.96
C PHE A 17 6.16 13.24 -15.39
N GLY A 18 6.08 13.46 -14.08
CA GLY A 18 4.87 13.97 -13.41
C GLY A 18 3.88 12.89 -12.97
N PHE A 19 4.23 11.60 -13.08
CA PHE A 19 3.37 10.52 -12.60
C PHE A 19 3.56 10.29 -11.10
N ILE A 20 2.47 9.92 -10.42
CA ILE A 20 2.50 9.55 -9.01
C ILE A 20 2.98 8.10 -8.92
N GLU A 21 3.94 7.86 -8.05
CA GLU A 21 4.50 6.55 -7.75
C GLU A 21 4.43 6.27 -6.26
N THR A 22 4.30 4.98 -5.90
CA THR A 22 4.25 4.51 -4.52
C THR A 22 5.23 3.38 -4.27
N PRO A 23 5.79 3.27 -3.06
CA PRO A 23 6.78 2.26 -2.76
C PRO A 23 6.16 0.90 -2.45
N TYR A 24 6.80 -0.15 -2.96
CA TYR A 24 6.47 -1.55 -2.70
C TYR A 24 7.74 -2.35 -2.41
N ARG A 25 7.65 -3.29 -1.46
CA ARG A 25 8.73 -4.26 -1.19
C ARG A 25 8.68 -5.36 -2.22
N ARG A 26 9.80 -5.64 -2.87
CA ARG A 26 9.90 -6.69 -3.88
C ARG A 26 9.93 -8.07 -3.23
N VAL A 27 9.13 -9.00 -3.75
CA VAL A 27 9.27 -10.43 -3.46
C VAL A 27 10.27 -11.01 -4.44
N ASP A 28 11.24 -11.75 -3.91
CA ASP A 28 12.24 -12.43 -4.73
C ASP A 28 11.56 -13.59 -5.50
N PRO A 29 11.62 -13.60 -6.85
CA PRO A 29 10.95 -14.62 -7.64
C PRO A 29 11.58 -16.02 -7.54
N GLU A 30 12.84 -16.13 -7.10
CA GLU A 30 13.52 -17.42 -6.93
C GLU A 30 13.24 -18.02 -5.55
N THR A 31 13.19 -17.19 -4.51
CA THR A 31 13.05 -17.65 -3.11
C THR A 31 11.65 -17.48 -2.54
N GLY A 32 10.81 -16.61 -3.13
CA GLY A 32 9.49 -16.25 -2.61
C GLY A 32 9.54 -15.40 -1.33
N LEU A 33 10.71 -14.87 -0.96
CA LEU A 33 10.92 -14.09 0.26
C LEU A 33 10.70 -12.60 -0.01
N VAL A 34 10.06 -11.92 0.94
CA VAL A 34 9.90 -10.46 0.88
C VAL A 34 11.22 -9.78 1.22
N THR A 35 11.82 -9.13 0.23
CA THR A 35 13.14 -8.51 0.38
C THR A 35 13.07 -7.15 1.10
N GLY A 36 14.24 -6.59 1.42
CA GLY A 36 14.38 -5.20 1.85
C GLY A 36 14.43 -4.19 0.70
N HIS A 37 14.39 -4.66 -0.56
CA HIS A 37 14.43 -3.79 -1.73
C HIS A 37 13.05 -3.14 -1.93
N VAL A 38 13.04 -1.83 -2.13
CA VAL A 38 11.82 -1.04 -2.31
C VAL A 38 11.86 -0.40 -3.68
N ASP A 39 10.90 -0.80 -4.52
CA ASP A 39 10.68 -0.24 -5.84
C ASP A 39 9.53 0.77 -5.77
N TYR A 40 9.69 1.89 -6.46
CA TYR A 40 8.60 2.84 -6.67
C TYR A 40 7.92 2.50 -7.97
N LEU A 41 6.63 2.17 -7.90
CA LEU A 41 5.83 1.80 -9.06
C LEU A 41 4.80 2.88 -9.34
N THR A 42 4.66 3.19 -10.62
CA THR A 42 3.52 3.95 -11.15
C THR A 42 2.27 3.06 -11.23
N ALA A 43 1.09 3.68 -11.45
CA ALA A 43 -0.17 2.94 -11.55
C ALA A 43 -0.16 1.89 -12.68
N ASP A 44 0.39 2.23 -13.85
CA ASP A 44 0.46 1.33 -15.00
C ASP A 44 1.41 0.14 -14.75
N GLU A 45 2.48 0.35 -13.97
CA GLU A 45 3.40 -0.71 -13.58
C GLU A 45 2.77 -1.64 -12.55
N GLU A 46 2.10 -1.10 -11.51
CA GLU A 46 1.40 -1.89 -10.48
C GLU A 46 0.39 -2.87 -11.10
N ASP A 47 -0.33 -2.48 -12.15
CA ASP A 47 -1.36 -3.30 -12.82
C ASP A 47 -0.86 -4.63 -13.42
N ASN A 48 0.46 -4.80 -13.52
CA ASN A 48 1.08 -6.03 -13.99
C ASN A 48 1.46 -7.00 -12.87
N TYR A 49 1.34 -6.58 -11.61
CA TYR A 49 1.84 -7.31 -10.45
C TYR A 49 0.74 -7.62 -9.43
N VAL A 50 0.90 -8.74 -8.73
CA VAL A 50 0.04 -9.11 -7.59
C VAL A 50 0.68 -8.57 -6.31
N VAL A 51 -0.04 -7.66 -5.65
CA VAL A 51 0.48 -6.93 -4.48
C VAL A 51 -0.17 -7.41 -3.19
N ALA A 52 0.61 -7.98 -2.28
CA ALA A 52 0.15 -8.37 -0.93
C ALA A 52 -0.05 -7.16 -0.01
N GLN A 53 -0.99 -7.28 0.94
CA GLN A 53 -1.23 -6.25 1.94
C GLN A 53 -0.09 -6.12 2.95
N ALA A 54 0.11 -4.90 3.48
CA ALA A 54 1.20 -4.59 4.42
C ALA A 54 1.05 -5.24 5.81
N ASN A 55 -0.14 -5.73 6.16
CA ASN A 55 -0.45 -6.34 7.45
C ASN A 55 -0.23 -7.86 7.48
N MET A 56 0.20 -8.47 6.36
CA MET A 56 0.52 -9.89 6.31
C MET A 56 1.68 -10.22 7.26
N LYS A 57 1.55 -11.33 7.99
CA LYS A 57 2.57 -11.79 8.92
C LYS A 57 3.69 -12.48 8.15
N LEU A 58 4.92 -12.04 8.40
CA LEU A 58 6.14 -12.63 7.84
C LEU A 58 6.96 -13.32 8.93
N SER A 59 7.77 -14.30 8.55
CA SER A 59 8.87 -14.82 9.37
C SER A 59 10.01 -13.81 9.46
N ASP A 60 10.99 -14.06 10.34
CA ASP A 60 12.19 -13.23 10.48
C ASP A 60 13.02 -13.18 9.18
N GLU A 61 12.90 -14.20 8.33
CA GLU A 61 13.58 -14.31 7.04
C GLU A 61 12.77 -13.68 5.89
N GLY A 62 11.57 -13.18 6.17
CA GLY A 62 10.69 -12.53 5.18
C GLY A 62 9.76 -13.48 4.43
N GLU A 63 9.57 -14.72 4.90
CA GLU A 63 8.62 -15.67 4.33
C GLU A 63 7.19 -15.37 4.82
N PHE A 64 6.19 -15.50 3.95
CA PHE A 64 4.79 -15.44 4.39
C PHE A 64 4.43 -16.62 5.30
N LEU A 65 3.89 -16.33 6.50
CA LEU A 65 3.48 -17.36 7.46
C LEU A 65 2.16 -18.07 7.09
N SER A 66 1.44 -17.56 6.09
CA SER A 66 0.16 -18.10 5.63
C SER A 66 0.28 -18.45 4.14
N GLU A 67 -0.38 -19.52 3.71
CA GLU A 67 -0.40 -19.88 2.29
C GLU A 67 -1.38 -19.03 1.49
N ASP A 68 -2.54 -18.72 2.09
CA ASP A 68 -3.55 -17.85 1.52
C ASP A 68 -3.24 -16.38 1.85
N ILE A 69 -2.90 -15.62 0.83
CA ILE A 69 -2.52 -14.21 0.92
C ILE A 69 -3.63 -13.35 0.34
N VAL A 70 -4.09 -12.37 1.13
CA VAL A 70 -4.96 -11.31 0.62
C VAL A 70 -4.09 -10.33 -0.16
N ALA A 71 -4.40 -10.21 -1.44
CA ALA A 71 -3.64 -9.40 -2.39
C ALA A 71 -4.56 -8.56 -3.26
N ARG A 72 -3.97 -7.66 -4.03
CA ARG A 72 -4.63 -6.86 -5.04
C ARG A 72 -4.02 -7.14 -6.40
N PHE A 73 -4.87 -7.26 -7.42
CA PHE A 73 -4.45 -7.36 -8.81
C PHE A 73 -5.44 -6.56 -9.68
N ARG A 74 -4.94 -5.59 -10.46
CA ARG A 74 -5.75 -4.74 -11.36
C ARG A 74 -6.98 -4.11 -10.68
N GLY A 75 -6.77 -3.59 -9.48
CA GLY A 75 -7.83 -2.96 -8.67
C GLY A 75 -8.76 -3.93 -7.93
N GLU A 76 -8.72 -5.23 -8.22
CA GLU A 76 -9.53 -6.23 -7.52
C GLU A 76 -8.79 -6.82 -6.32
N ASN A 77 -9.50 -6.99 -5.19
CA ASN A 77 -8.97 -7.70 -4.03
C ASN A 77 -9.22 -9.19 -4.21
N ILE A 78 -8.16 -9.98 -4.18
CA ILE A 78 -8.17 -11.42 -4.39
C ILE A 78 -7.51 -12.14 -3.21
N VAL A 79 -7.82 -13.41 -3.05
CA VAL A 79 -7.04 -14.33 -2.20
C VAL A 79 -6.27 -15.26 -3.12
N THR A 80 -4.96 -15.34 -2.94
CA THR A 80 -4.10 -16.16 -3.79
C THR A 80 -2.96 -16.79 -3.00
N ASN A 81 -2.27 -17.75 -3.60
CA ASN A 81 -1.15 -18.41 -2.96
C ASN A 81 0.07 -17.48 -2.89
N ARG A 82 0.89 -17.59 -1.83
CA ARG A 82 2.15 -16.84 -1.66
C ARG A 82 3.09 -16.89 -2.87
N GLU A 83 3.09 -17.98 -3.65
CA GLU A 83 3.92 -18.14 -4.85
C GLU A 83 3.54 -17.19 -6.00
N ARG A 84 2.32 -16.64 -5.96
CA ARG A 84 1.82 -15.69 -6.96
C ARG A 84 2.05 -14.23 -6.60
N ILE A 85 2.68 -13.95 -5.46
CA ILE A 85 2.89 -12.59 -4.98
C ILE A 85 4.19 -12.03 -5.54
N ASP A 86 4.10 -10.89 -6.22
CA ASP A 86 5.27 -10.21 -6.81
C ASP A 86 5.80 -9.11 -5.88
N TYR A 87 4.90 -8.42 -5.18
CA TYR A 87 5.22 -7.28 -4.32
C TYR A 87 4.39 -7.29 -3.03
N MET A 88 4.86 -6.55 -2.03
CA MET A 88 4.13 -6.31 -0.78
C MET A 88 4.13 -4.82 -0.45
N ALA A 89 2.98 -4.30 -0.01
CA ALA A 89 2.88 -2.93 0.48
C ALA A 89 3.83 -2.66 1.68
N VAL A 90 4.44 -1.48 1.71
CA VAL A 90 5.44 -1.12 2.74
C VAL A 90 4.78 -0.85 4.09
N SER A 91 3.64 -0.16 4.10
CA SER A 91 2.98 0.23 5.35
C SER A 91 1.47 0.45 5.14
N PRO A 92 0.62 0.12 6.14
CA PRO A 92 -0.79 0.51 6.11
C PRO A 92 -1.00 2.03 5.99
N LYS A 93 -0.04 2.83 6.47
CA LYS A 93 -0.10 4.30 6.41
C LYS A 93 0.14 4.86 5.00
N GLN A 94 0.56 4.03 4.04
CA GLN A 94 0.81 4.48 2.66
C GLN A 94 -0.44 4.92 1.89
N VAL A 95 -1.61 4.50 2.35
CA VAL A 95 -2.89 4.79 1.70
C VAL A 95 -3.44 6.17 2.10
N VAL A 96 -2.99 6.73 3.22
CA VAL A 96 -3.54 7.97 3.80
C VAL A 96 -2.54 9.13 3.71
N SER A 97 -3.07 10.36 3.71
CA SER A 97 -2.25 11.58 3.76
C SER A 97 -1.55 11.75 5.12
N ALA A 98 -0.51 12.56 5.18
CA ALA A 98 0.22 12.84 6.42
C ALA A 98 -0.70 13.40 7.53
N ALA A 99 -1.63 14.30 7.18
CA ALA A 99 -2.58 14.86 8.14
C ALA A 99 -3.56 13.80 8.67
N THR A 100 -4.07 12.94 7.80
CA THR A 100 -4.96 11.83 8.19
C THR A 100 -4.23 10.79 9.04
N ALA A 101 -2.94 10.54 8.77
CA ALA A 101 -2.12 9.61 9.53
C ALA A 101 -1.86 10.04 10.99
N CYS A 102 -2.13 11.31 11.33
CA CYS A 102 -2.04 11.83 12.70
C CYS A 102 -3.29 11.54 13.55
N ILE A 103 -4.38 11.03 12.95
CA ILE A 103 -5.59 10.65 13.69
C ILE A 103 -5.34 9.29 14.37
N PRO A 104 -5.36 9.21 15.71
CA PRO A 104 -5.24 7.93 16.41
C PRO A 104 -6.52 7.11 16.23
N PHE A 105 -6.39 5.78 16.21
CA PHE A 105 -7.53 4.84 16.13
C PHE A 105 -8.44 5.07 14.92
N LEU A 106 -7.87 5.54 13.80
CA LEU A 106 -8.59 5.84 12.56
C LEU A 106 -9.40 4.65 12.04
N GLU A 107 -8.93 3.43 12.28
CA GLU A 107 -9.60 2.18 11.93
C GLU A 107 -10.95 1.97 12.63
N ASN A 108 -11.23 2.72 13.69
CA ASN A 108 -12.47 2.65 14.47
C ASN A 108 -13.45 3.80 14.15
N ASP A 109 -13.05 4.77 13.32
CA ASP A 109 -13.88 5.91 12.93
C ASP A 109 -14.45 5.72 11.51
N ASP A 110 -15.63 6.30 11.26
CA ASP A 110 -16.20 6.32 9.92
C ASP A 110 -15.50 7.36 9.01
N SER A 111 -15.60 7.17 7.70
CA SER A 111 -14.90 8.01 6.72
C SER A 111 -15.31 9.49 6.76
N ASN A 112 -16.55 9.82 7.13
CA ASN A 112 -16.99 11.21 7.20
C ASN A 112 -16.37 11.91 8.42
N ARG A 113 -16.35 11.23 9.57
CA ARG A 113 -15.68 11.74 10.78
C ARG A 113 -14.17 11.87 10.56
N ALA A 114 -13.54 10.91 9.89
CA ALA A 114 -12.12 10.99 9.52
C ALA A 114 -11.83 12.19 8.59
N LEU A 115 -12.70 12.45 7.61
CA LEU A 115 -12.59 13.59 6.70
C LEU A 115 -12.72 14.93 7.45
N MET A 116 -13.72 15.05 8.32
CA MET A 116 -13.91 16.26 9.13
C MET A 116 -12.72 16.47 10.07
N GLY A 117 -12.29 15.41 10.77
CA GLY A 117 -11.15 15.44 11.69
C GLY A 117 -9.83 15.82 11.01
N THR A 118 -9.59 15.35 9.78
CA THR A 118 -8.40 15.73 9.00
C THR A 118 -8.42 17.22 8.66
N ASN A 119 -9.59 17.77 8.28
CA ASN A 119 -9.72 19.17 7.89
C ASN A 119 -9.69 20.14 9.08
N MET A 120 -10.17 19.70 10.26
CA MET A 120 -10.16 20.51 11.48
C MET A 120 -8.76 20.67 12.10
N GLN A 121 -7.80 19.80 11.75
CA GLN A 121 -6.41 19.89 12.21
C GLN A 121 -5.56 20.90 11.41
N ARG A 122 -6.08 21.42 10.29
CA ARG A 122 -5.37 22.34 9.40
C ARG A 122 -5.49 23.79 9.84
#